data_AF-A0A7R9HGZ7-F1
#
_entry.id   AF-A0A7R9HGZ7-F1
#
_cell.length_a   1.000
_cell.length_b   1.000
_cell.length_c   1.000
_cell.angle_alpha   90.00
_cell.angle_beta   90.00
_cell.angle_gamma   90.00
#
_symmetry.space_group_name_H-M   'P 1'
#
loop_
_entity.id
_entity.type
_entity.pdbx_description
1 polymer ?
#
loop_
_entity_poly.entity_id
_entity_poly.type
_entity_poly.pdbx_seq_one_letter_code
_entity_poly.pdbx_strand_id
1 'polypeptide(L)'
;MTSYSCSVFQNSRKVAETLQFLKVPLVTFDECINKYPQLVKGELCAGFIDGSGDACQGDSGGPLTCVGYLTGLVSWGYGCATPGYPGVYTDVAYYKTWVEQYVTADTPPVLDDSNKDVSQVTDTDISNRNDAVSRSFKDIFKVALLLLAYRLIWTYL
;
A
#
# COMPACT_ATOMS: atom_id res chain seq x y z
N MET A 1 -2.27 5.83 25.85
CA MET A 1 -1.72 5.37 24.57
C MET A 1 -2.63 4.29 24.03
N THR A 2 -3.51 4.61 23.09
CA THR A 2 -4.33 3.60 22.39
C THR A 2 -3.43 2.85 21.43
N SER A 3 -3.01 1.64 21.82
CA SER A 3 -2.24 0.75 20.94
C SER A 3 -3.21 0.14 19.93
N TYR A 4 -3.25 0.72 18.73
CA TYR A 4 -3.94 0.09 17.60
C TYR A 4 -3.06 -1.06 17.11
N SER A 5 -3.56 -2.30 17.20
CA SER A 5 -2.89 -3.48 16.67
C SER A 5 -3.11 -3.53 15.16
N CYS A 6 -2.05 -3.32 14.39
CA CYS A 6 -2.09 -3.45 12.93
C CYS A 6 -1.42 -4.74 12.49
N SER A 7 -1.79 -5.28 11.33
CA SER A 7 -1.21 -6.49 10.77
C SER A 7 -0.60 -6.22 9.40
N VAL A 8 0.65 -6.63 9.19
CA VAL A 8 1.32 -6.64 7.89
C VAL A 8 1.53 -8.06 7.40
N PHE A 9 1.40 -8.30 6.10
CA PHE A 9 1.60 -9.61 5.49
C PHE A 9 2.97 -9.69 4.80
N GLN A 10 3.69 -10.79 5.01
CA GLN A 10 5.07 -10.93 4.53
C GLN A 10 5.24 -12.09 3.54
N ASN A 11 6.19 -11.90 2.66
CA ASN A 11 6.69 -12.74 1.59
C ASN A 11 8.24 -12.60 1.56
N SER A 12 8.93 -13.39 2.39
CA SER A 12 10.37 -13.29 2.67
C SER A 12 11.30 -13.58 1.46
N ARG A 13 12.59 -13.26 1.59
CA ARG A 13 13.64 -13.36 0.52
C ARG A 13 14.01 -14.78 0.04
N LYS A 14 13.64 -15.82 0.79
CA LYS A 14 13.19 -17.10 0.22
C LYS A 14 11.68 -16.98 0.29
N VAL A 15 11.01 -16.76 -0.85
CA VAL A 15 9.55 -16.55 -0.92
C VAL A 15 8.94 -17.57 0.02
N ALA A 16 8.34 -17.06 1.12
CA ALA A 16 7.74 -17.96 2.07
C ALA A 16 6.67 -18.74 1.30
N GLU A 17 6.72 -20.07 1.34
CA GLU A 17 5.75 -20.90 0.60
C GLU A 17 4.31 -20.64 1.08
N THR A 18 4.18 -20.02 2.25
CA THR A 18 2.93 -19.63 2.86
C THR A 18 2.96 -18.16 3.26
N LEU A 19 1.79 -17.53 3.18
CA LEU A 19 1.58 -16.15 3.61
C LEU A 19 1.92 -15.98 5.09
N GLN A 20 2.82 -15.05 5.40
CA GLN A 20 3.16 -14.70 6.77
C GLN A 20 2.37 -13.48 7.23
N PHE A 21 2.20 -13.29 8.54
CA PHE A 21 1.64 -12.08 9.10
C PHE A 21 2.39 -11.66 10.38
N LEU A 22 2.44 -10.35 10.63
CA LEU A 22 3.02 -9.79 11.84
C LEU A 22 2.11 -8.69 12.38
N LYS A 23 1.86 -8.72 13.69
CA LYS A 23 1.19 -7.61 14.38
C LYS A 23 2.22 -6.54 14.72
N VAL A 24 1.98 -5.30 14.30
CA VAL A 24 2.88 -4.17 14.51
C VAL A 24 2.14 -2.98 15.12
N PRO A 25 2.78 -2.19 15.99
CA PRO A 25 2.22 -0.93 16.46
C PRO A 25 2.41 0.17 15.41
N LEU A 26 1.49 1.13 15.38
CA LEU A 26 1.72 2.40 14.69
C LEU A 26 2.73 3.25 15.46
N VAL A 27 3.62 3.90 14.73
CA VAL A 27 4.57 4.88 15.24
C VAL A 27 4.07 6.27 14.86
N THR A 28 4.15 7.22 15.78
CA THR A 28 3.68 8.58 15.49
C THR A 28 4.54 9.24 14.40
N PHE A 29 3.96 10.17 13.64
CA PHE A 29 4.69 10.87 12.59
C PHE A 29 5.93 11.58 13.14
N ASP A 30 5.80 12.23 14.32
CA ASP A 30 6.90 12.95 14.97
C ASP A 30 8.03 12.02 15.41
N GLU A 31 7.72 10.84 15.95
CA GLU A 31 8.74 9.85 16.26
C GLU A 31 9.40 9.31 15.00
N CYS A 32 8.63 9.12 13.93
CA CYS A 32 9.16 8.55 12.70
C CYS A 32 10.02 9.53 11.91
N ILE A 33 9.64 10.80 11.80
CA ILE A 33 10.42 11.82 11.08
C ILE A 33 11.77 12.10 11.76
N ASN A 34 11.87 11.88 13.08
CA ASN A 34 13.14 11.92 13.81
C ASN A 34 14.12 10.81 13.38
N LYS A 35 13.62 9.71 12.81
CA LYS A 35 14.42 8.61 12.26
C LYS A 35 14.61 8.71 10.76
N TYR A 36 13.62 9.26 10.07
CA TYR A 36 13.61 9.49 8.64
C TYR A 36 13.34 10.96 8.34
N PRO A 37 14.38 11.82 8.31
CA PRO A 37 14.22 13.24 7.99
C PRO A 37 13.60 13.49 6.61
N GLN A 38 13.66 12.51 5.71
CA GLN A 38 13.07 12.53 4.38
C GLN A 38 11.61 12.04 4.33
N LEU A 39 10.99 11.68 5.46
CA LEU A 39 9.60 11.23 5.52
C LEU A 39 8.66 12.34 5.03
N VAL A 40 7.76 12.02 4.11
CA VAL A 40 6.84 13.01 3.53
C VAL A 40 5.40 12.83 4.04
N LYS A 41 4.57 13.86 3.84
CA LYS A 41 3.12 13.74 4.04
C LYS A 41 2.56 12.69 3.09
N GLY A 42 1.67 11.84 3.60
CA GLY A 42 1.19 10.66 2.87
C GLY A 42 1.99 9.40 3.17
N GLU A 43 2.96 9.46 4.07
CA GLU A 43 3.64 8.30 4.63
C GLU A 43 3.34 8.18 6.13
N LEU A 44 3.26 6.94 6.61
CA LEU A 44 3.15 6.61 8.02
C LEU A 44 4.15 5.51 8.36
N CYS A 45 4.38 5.30 9.65
CA CYS A 45 5.32 4.28 10.10
C CYS A 45 4.65 3.29 11.04
N ALA A 46 5.06 2.04 10.92
CA ALA A 46 4.62 0.97 11.79
C ALA A 46 5.77 -0.02 12.00
N GLY A 47 5.82 -0.64 13.18
CA GLY A 47 6.88 -1.59 13.52
C GLY A 47 7.43 -1.38 14.91
N PHE A 48 8.23 -2.33 15.36
CA PHE A 48 8.81 -2.29 16.69
C PHE A 48 10.11 -1.50 16.68
N ILE A 49 10.23 -0.52 17.58
CA ILE A 49 11.43 0.30 17.72
C ILE A 49 12.64 -0.54 18.15
N ASP A 50 12.44 -1.68 18.80
CA ASP A 50 13.52 -2.60 19.18
C ASP A 50 13.99 -3.51 18.03
N GLY A 51 13.33 -3.48 16.85
CA GLY A 51 13.66 -4.34 15.73
C GLY A 51 13.20 -5.80 15.88
N SER A 52 12.23 -6.09 16.76
CA SER A 52 11.73 -7.46 16.95
C SER A 52 10.92 -8.01 15.76
N GLY A 53 10.49 -7.16 14.83
CA GLY A 53 9.83 -7.57 13.59
C GLY A 53 9.48 -6.40 12.68
N ASP A 54 9.45 -6.67 11.37
CA ASP A 54 9.18 -5.68 10.33
C ASP A 54 8.75 -6.37 9.04
N ALA A 55 8.10 -5.62 8.14
CA ALA A 55 7.98 -6.03 6.75
C ALA A 55 9.35 -5.99 6.06
N CYS A 56 9.50 -6.71 4.96
CA CYS A 56 10.78 -6.77 4.25
C CYS A 56 10.62 -6.82 2.73
N GLN A 57 11.73 -7.05 2.05
CA GLN A 57 11.80 -7.21 0.60
C GLN A 57 10.87 -8.34 0.15
N GLY A 58 10.00 -8.05 -0.81
CA GLY A 58 8.93 -8.95 -1.27
C GLY A 58 7.53 -8.56 -0.78
N ASP A 59 7.45 -7.69 0.23
CA ASP A 59 6.19 -7.29 0.86
C ASP A 59 5.63 -5.99 0.29
N SER A 60 6.40 -5.27 -0.53
CA SER A 60 6.03 -3.97 -1.09
C SER A 60 4.66 -4.01 -1.79
N GLY A 61 3.79 -3.05 -1.45
CA GLY A 61 2.40 -3.00 -1.88
C GLY A 61 1.44 -3.88 -1.06
N GLY A 62 1.97 -4.74 -0.19
CA GLY A 62 1.19 -5.55 0.74
C GLY A 62 0.45 -4.71 1.78
N PRO A 63 -0.69 -5.20 2.31
CA PRO A 63 -1.55 -4.38 3.15
C PRO A 63 -1.05 -4.33 4.60
N LEU A 64 -1.07 -3.13 5.17
CA LEU A 64 -1.11 -2.89 6.62
C LEU A 64 -2.56 -2.64 6.99
N THR A 65 -3.15 -3.54 7.79
CA THR A 65 -4.54 -3.43 8.23
C THR A 65 -4.64 -3.12 9.71
N CYS A 66 -5.41 -2.10 10.10
CA CYS A 66 -5.65 -1.76 11.49
C CYS A 66 -7.16 -1.80 11.76
N VAL A 67 -7.59 -2.60 12.73
CA VAL A 67 -9.01 -2.73 13.10
C VAL A 67 -9.93 -3.05 11.90
N GLY A 68 -9.45 -3.88 10.98
CA GLY A 68 -10.19 -4.30 9.78
C GLY A 68 -10.18 -3.30 8.62
N TYR A 69 -9.53 -2.14 8.75
CA TYR A 69 -9.37 -1.17 7.68
C TYR A 69 -7.99 -1.27 7.04
N LEU A 70 -7.92 -1.07 5.72
CA LEU A 70 -6.66 -0.87 5.02
C LEU A 70 -6.10 0.50 5.41
N THR A 71 -5.03 0.51 6.20
CA THR A 71 -4.45 1.72 6.77
C THR A 71 -3.19 2.14 6.02
N GLY A 72 -2.41 1.18 5.55
CA GLY A 72 -1.23 1.50 4.77
C GLY A 72 -0.83 0.42 3.77
N LEU A 73 0.11 0.76 2.91
CA LEU A 73 0.76 -0.17 1.96
C LEU A 73 2.24 -0.21 2.28
N VAL A 74 2.83 -1.41 2.37
CA VAL A 74 4.29 -1.55 2.59
C VAL A 74 5.04 -0.81 1.49
N SER A 75 5.95 0.08 1.88
CA SER A 75 6.65 0.95 0.93
C SER A 75 8.16 0.76 1.01
N TRP A 76 8.80 1.23 2.08
CA TRP A 76 10.25 1.21 2.23
C TRP A 76 10.68 1.23 3.70
N GLY A 77 11.98 1.14 3.96
CA GLY A 77 12.56 1.22 5.31
C GLY A 77 14.08 1.10 5.27
N TYR A 78 14.75 1.43 6.37
CA TYR A 78 16.19 1.19 6.49
C TYR A 78 16.46 -0.26 6.93
N GLY A 79 16.87 -1.10 5.98
CA GLY A 79 17.00 -2.53 6.22
C GLY A 79 15.64 -3.19 6.45
N CYS A 80 15.62 -4.27 7.22
CA CYS A 80 14.38 -4.88 7.71
C CYS A 80 14.59 -5.21 9.18
N ALA A 81 13.65 -4.81 10.04
CA ALA A 81 13.72 -5.05 11.49
C ALA A 81 15.00 -4.48 12.12
N THR A 82 15.48 -3.35 11.60
CA THR A 82 16.65 -2.66 12.14
C THR A 82 16.23 -1.91 13.42
N PRO A 83 16.88 -2.13 14.57
CA PRO A 83 16.56 -1.40 15.80
C PRO A 83 16.61 0.11 15.59
N GLY A 84 15.55 0.80 16.03
CA GLY A 84 15.38 2.25 15.91
C GLY A 84 14.78 2.72 14.60
N TYR A 85 14.58 1.83 13.61
CA TYR A 85 14.09 2.16 12.27
C TYR A 85 12.83 1.35 11.95
N PRO A 86 11.62 1.89 12.19
CA PRO A 86 10.38 1.22 11.82
C PRO A 86 10.20 1.18 10.29
N GLY A 87 9.33 0.30 9.81
CA GLY A 87 8.93 0.27 8.41
C GLY A 87 8.09 1.49 8.04
N VAL A 88 8.25 1.96 6.80
CA VAL A 88 7.51 3.09 6.22
C VAL A 88 6.47 2.56 5.23
N TYR A 89 5.26 3.07 5.39
CA TYR A 89 4.08 2.66 4.64
C TYR A 89 3.44 3.89 3.98
N THR A 90 2.83 3.70 2.82
CA THR A 90 1.94 4.71 2.24
C THR A 90 0.71 4.86 3.14
N ASP A 91 0.34 6.08 3.52
CA ASP A 91 -0.87 6.37 4.30
C ASP A 91 -2.11 6.37 3.39
N VAL A 92 -2.92 5.31 3.48
CA VAL A 92 -4.11 5.15 2.62
C VAL A 92 -5.16 6.21 2.92
N ALA A 93 -5.27 6.70 4.16
CA ALA A 93 -6.23 7.74 4.51
C ALA A 93 -5.87 9.07 3.83
N TYR A 94 -4.58 9.37 3.71
CA TYR A 94 -4.09 10.56 3.00
C TYR A 94 -4.47 10.55 1.51
N TYR A 95 -4.44 9.38 0.86
CA TYR A 95 -4.76 9.22 -0.56
C TYR A 95 -6.22 8.88 -0.84
N LYS A 96 -7.11 8.89 0.18
CA LYS A 96 -8.52 8.48 0.03
C LYS A 96 -9.23 9.16 -1.13
N THR A 97 -9.16 10.48 -1.25
CA THR A 97 -9.83 11.22 -2.32
C THR A 97 -9.30 10.86 -3.71
N TRP A 98 -7.99 10.64 -3.81
CA TRP A 98 -7.38 10.16 -5.06
C TRP A 98 -7.89 8.76 -5.40
N VAL A 99 -7.91 7.83 -4.44
CA VAL A 99 -8.45 6.47 -4.66
C VAL A 99 -9.92 6.54 -5.07
N GLU A 100 -10.74 7.33 -4.39
CA GLU A 100 -12.17 7.48 -4.69
C GLU A 100 -12.41 7.93 -6.13
N GLN A 101 -11.58 8.81 -6.70
CA GLN A 101 -11.70 9.22 -8.12
C GLN A 101 -11.63 8.05 -9.10
N TYR A 102 -10.86 7.01 -8.78
CA TYR A 102 -10.71 5.82 -9.62
C TYR A 102 -11.68 4.71 -9.23
N VAL A 103 -12.17 4.70 -7.99
CA VAL A 103 -13.16 3.73 -7.50
C VAL A 103 -14.60 4.15 -7.86
N THR A 104 -14.91 5.44 -8.00
CA THR A 104 -16.23 5.95 -8.42
C THR A 104 -16.42 6.05 -9.92
N ALA A 105 -15.38 5.77 -10.73
CA ALA A 105 -15.52 5.65 -12.19
C ALA A 105 -16.38 4.42 -12.59
N ASP A 106 -16.55 3.49 -11.66
CA ASP A 106 -17.65 2.53 -11.66
C ASP A 106 -18.55 2.88 -10.48
N THR A 107 -19.60 3.69 -10.67
CA THR A 107 -20.80 3.43 -9.89
C THR A 107 -21.08 1.93 -10.08
N PRO A 108 -21.11 1.10 -9.02
CA PRO A 108 -21.80 -0.17 -9.12
C PRO A 108 -23.15 0.16 -9.75
N PRO A 109 -23.68 -0.66 -10.69
CA PRO A 109 -25.08 -0.49 -11.05
C PRO A 109 -25.81 -0.34 -9.73
N VAL A 110 -26.54 0.77 -9.57
CA VAL A 110 -27.55 0.86 -8.52
C VAL A 110 -28.24 -0.49 -8.62
N LEU A 111 -28.11 -1.32 -7.58
CA LEU A 111 -28.96 -2.49 -7.44
C LEU A 111 -30.32 -1.91 -7.11
N ASP A 112 -30.93 -1.33 -8.15
CA ASP A 112 -32.35 -1.28 -8.29
C ASP A 112 -32.73 -2.74 -8.43
N ASP A 113 -33.09 -3.34 -7.29
CA ASP A 113 -33.61 -4.70 -7.17
C ASP A 113 -34.87 -4.94 -8.02
N SER A 114 -35.31 -3.99 -8.85
CA SER A 114 -36.49 -4.16 -9.69
C SER A 114 -36.25 -4.60 -11.14
N ASN A 115 -35.03 -4.57 -11.72
CA ASN A 115 -34.76 -5.26 -13.00
C ASN A 115 -33.30 -5.20 -13.48
N LYS A 116 -32.54 -6.31 -13.42
CA LYS A 116 -31.50 -6.62 -14.43
C LYS A 116 -31.06 -8.08 -14.31
N ASP A 117 -31.46 -8.85 -15.31
CA ASP A 117 -31.01 -10.21 -15.53
C ASP A 117 -29.47 -10.23 -15.71
N VAL A 118 -28.80 -11.06 -14.92
CA VAL A 118 -27.34 -11.30 -14.89
C VAL A 118 -26.83 -11.84 -16.24
N SER A 119 -27.72 -12.20 -17.16
CA SER A 119 -27.43 -12.67 -18.52
C SER A 119 -26.90 -11.61 -19.51
N GLN A 120 -26.86 -10.32 -19.14
CA GLN A 120 -26.48 -9.22 -20.04
C GLN A 120 -25.03 -8.72 -19.87
N VAL A 121 -24.22 -9.29 -18.98
CA VAL A 121 -22.78 -8.96 -18.89
C VAL A 121 -22.07 -9.61 -20.08
N THR A 122 -21.58 -8.80 -21.03
CA THR A 122 -20.91 -9.33 -22.22
C THR A 122 -19.41 -9.51 -21.99
N ASP A 123 -18.79 -10.47 -22.67
CA ASP A 123 -17.33 -10.68 -22.62
C ASP A 123 -16.53 -9.43 -23.03
N THR A 124 -17.12 -8.60 -23.90
CA THR A 124 -16.60 -7.29 -24.27
C THR A 124 -16.54 -6.31 -23.10
N ASP A 125 -17.54 -6.32 -22.20
CA ASP A 125 -17.53 -5.47 -21.01
C ASP A 125 -16.46 -5.92 -20.00
N ILE A 126 -16.23 -7.23 -19.90
CA ILE A 126 -15.17 -7.82 -19.07
C ILE A 126 -13.78 -7.52 -19.66
N SER A 127 -13.60 -7.69 -20.96
CA SER A 127 -12.34 -7.35 -21.65
C SER A 127 -12.03 -5.87 -21.50
N ASN A 128 -13.00 -4.99 -21.72
CA ASN A 128 -12.82 -3.55 -21.60
C ASN A 128 -12.46 -3.15 -20.16
N ARG A 129 -13.08 -3.75 -19.15
CA ARG A 129 -12.67 -3.56 -17.74
C ARG A 129 -11.24 -4.03 -17.50
N ASN A 130 -10.89 -5.23 -17.92
CA ASN A 130 -9.53 -5.77 -17.76
C ASN A 130 -8.48 -4.91 -18.46
N ASP A 131 -8.81 -4.37 -19.64
CA ASP A 131 -7.95 -3.48 -20.41
C ASP A 131 -7.79 -2.11 -19.76
N ALA A 132 -8.84 -1.58 -19.12
CA ALA A 132 -8.77 -0.31 -18.38
C ALA A 132 -7.92 -0.46 -17.11
N VAL A 133 -8.13 -1.55 -16.35
CA VAL A 133 -7.33 -1.89 -15.18
C VAL A 133 -5.86 -2.10 -15.58
N SER A 134 -5.60 -2.86 -16.65
CA SER A 134 -4.25 -3.09 -17.20
C SER A 134 -3.56 -1.80 -17.64
N ARG A 135 -4.28 -0.86 -18.26
CA ARG A 135 -3.76 0.47 -18.62
C ARG A 135 -3.42 1.30 -17.39
N SER A 136 -4.29 1.32 -16.38
CA SER A 136 -4.03 2.01 -15.11
C SER A 136 -2.77 1.49 -14.41
N PHE A 137 -2.61 0.17 -14.31
CA PHE A 137 -1.37 -0.41 -13.78
C PHE A 137 -0.14 0.01 -14.61
N LYS A 138 -0.22 -0.02 -15.94
CA LYS A 138 0.89 0.40 -16.82
C LYS A 138 1.26 1.86 -16.60
N ASP A 139 0.31 2.75 -16.37
CA ASP A 139 0.57 4.17 -16.14
C ASP A 139 1.15 4.43 -14.73
N ILE A 140 0.70 3.69 -13.72
CA ILE A 140 1.32 3.69 -12.38
C ILE A 140 2.78 3.22 -12.46
N PHE A 141 3.06 2.14 -13.20
CA PHE A 141 4.44 1.65 -13.40
C PHE A 141 5.32 2.66 -14.14
N LYS A 142 4.80 3.38 -15.12
CA LYS A 142 5.53 4.46 -15.80
C LYS A 142 5.84 5.64 -14.87
N VAL A 143 4.87 6.04 -14.03
CA VAL A 143 5.08 7.10 -13.04
C VAL A 143 6.12 6.67 -12.00
N ALA A 144 6.05 5.43 -11.53
CA ALA A 144 7.05 4.86 -10.63
C ALA A 144 8.45 4.83 -11.27
N LEU A 145 8.57 4.43 -12.54
CA LEU A 145 9.84 4.45 -13.29
C LEU A 145 10.39 5.87 -13.49
N LEU A 146 9.53 6.85 -13.74
CA LEU A 146 9.94 8.26 -13.86
C LEU A 146 10.41 8.84 -12.52
N LEU A 147 9.75 8.49 -11.42
CA LEU A 147 10.16 8.90 -10.06
C LEU A 147 11.46 8.20 -9.64
N LEU A 148 11.66 6.93 -10.02
CA LEU A 148 12.91 6.20 -9.80
C LEU A 148 14.06 6.75 -10.65
N ALA A 149 13.81 7.06 -11.93
CA ALA A 149 14.80 7.70 -12.80
C ALA A 149 15.19 9.09 -12.28
N TYR A 150 14.23 9.87 -11.79
CA TYR A 150 14.50 11.18 -11.18
C TYR A 150 15.35 11.04 -9.89
N ARG A 151 15.09 10.02 -9.07
CA ARG A 151 15.93 9.70 -7.90
C ARG A 151 17.34 9.26 -8.27
N LEU A 152 17.52 8.54 -9.38
CA LEU A 152 18.85 8.13 -9.87
C LEU A 152 19.65 9.28 -10.50
N ILE A 153 18.99 10.29 -11.06
CA ILE A 153 19.65 11.47 -11.64
C ILE A 153 20.12 12.43 -10.54
N TRP A 154 19.38 12.54 -9.43
CA TRP A 154 19.72 13.43 -8.30
C TRP A 154 20.62 12.82 -7.23
N THR A 155 20.93 11.52 -7.28
CA THR A 155 21.96 10.91 -6.42
C THR A 155 23.38 11.04 -6.95
N TYR A 156 23.57 11.56 -8.17
CA TYR A 156 24.88 11.69 -8.84
C TYR A 156 25.24 13.13 -9.27
N LEU A 157 24.54 14.13 -8.73
CA LEU A 157 24.89 15.56 -8.76
C LEU A 157 24.99 16.08 -7.33
#